data_AF-A0A453CZR0-F1
#
_entry.id   AF-A0A453CZR0-F1
#
_cell.length_a   1.000
_cell.length_b   1.000
_cell.length_c   1.000
_cell.angle_alpha   90.00
_cell.angle_beta   90.00
_cell.angle_gamma   90.00
#
_symmetry.space_group_name_H-M   'P 1'
#
loop_
_entity.id
_entity.type
_entity.pdbx_description
1 polymer ?
#
loop_
_entity_poly.entity_id
_entity_poly.type
_entity_poly.pdbx_seq_one_letter_code
_entity_poly.pdbx_strand_id
1 'polypeptide(L)' 'MGGESWTVNLKHAHNVRGKARTSFRYGWHQFCVDNHLRVGETCFFRALGQGGGDRHVLKVEVRRLDGSYAS' A
#
# COMPACT_ATOMS: atom_id res chain seq x y z
N MET A 1 6.93 -13.46 15.99
CA MET A 1 6.99 -12.01 15.66
C MET A 1 6.13 -11.80 14.43
N GLY A 2 4.82 -11.71 14.63
CA GLY A 2 3.85 -11.62 13.54
C GLY A 2 3.84 -10.22 12.98
N GLY A 3 4.57 -9.99 11.88
CA GLY A 3 4.43 -8.78 11.09
C GLY A 3 3.05 -8.79 10.46
N GLU A 4 2.18 -7.89 10.91
CA GLU A 4 0.85 -7.74 10.34
C GLU A 4 0.96 -7.51 8.84
N SER A 5 0.15 -8.22 8.07
CA SER A 5 0.16 -8.17 6.61
C SER A 5 -1.27 -7.95 6.14
N TRP A 6 -1.47 -6.94 5.29
CA TRP A 6 -2.77 -6.60 4.76
C TRP A 6 -2.86 -7.04 3.30
N THR A 7 -3.91 -7.78 2.97
CA THR A 7 -4.22 -8.09 1.57
C THR A 7 -4.94 -6.91 0.97
N VAL A 8 -4.40 -6.38 -0.13
CA VAL A 8 -4.94 -5.21 -0.84
C VAL A 8 -5.09 -5.56 -2.31
N ASN A 9 -6.25 -5.23 -2.88
CA ASN A 9 -6.50 -5.49 -4.29
C ASN A 9 -6.00 -4.32 -5.15
N LEU A 10 -5.37 -4.64 -6.27
CA LEU A 10 -5.03 -3.66 -7.29
C LEU A 10 -6.19 -3.55 -8.28
N LYS A 11 -6.73 -2.34 -8.44
CA LYS A 11 -7.67 -2.04 -9.52
C LYS A 11 -6.93 -1.35 -10.65
N HIS A 12 -6.97 -1.96 -11.82
CA HIS A 12 -6.57 -1.33 -13.08
C HIS A 12 -7.81 -0.71 -13.73
N ALA A 13 -7.73 0.57 -14.07
CA ALA A 13 -8.78 1.29 -14.78
C ALA A 13 -8.18 2.07 -15.94
N HIS A 14 -8.85 2.03 -17.09
CA HIS A 14 -8.58 2.95 -18.18
C HIS A 14 -9.49 4.16 -18.03
N ASN A 15 -8.92 5.36 -18.07
CA ASN A 15 -9.74 6.55 -18.16
C ASN A 15 -10.22 6.77 -19.61
N VAL A 16 -11.19 7.66 -19.80
CA VAL A 16 -11.78 7.99 -21.12
C VAL A 16 -10.73 8.48 -22.14
N ARG A 17 -9.54 8.91 -21.65
CA ARG A 17 -8.40 9.35 -22.48
C ARG A 17 -7.38 8.23 -22.73
N GLY A 18 -7.71 6.97 -22.44
CA GLY A 18 -6.85 5.80 -22.65
C GLY A 18 -5.70 5.64 -21.64
N LYS A 19 -5.54 6.55 -20.68
CA LYS A 19 -4.47 6.46 -19.68
C LYS A 19 -4.83 5.41 -18.63
N ALA A 20 -3.95 4.42 -18.50
CA ALA A 20 -4.05 3.42 -17.44
C ALA A 20 -3.77 4.07 -16.08
N ARG A 21 -4.64 3.79 -15.11
CA ARG A 21 -4.47 4.13 -13.70
C ARG A 21 -4.60 2.87 -12.88
N THR A 22 -3.60 2.62 -12.04
CA THR A 22 -3.64 1.56 -11.03
C THR A 22 -3.86 2.21 -9.66
N SER A 23 -4.74 1.63 -8.86
CA SER A 23 -5.01 2.10 -7.49
C SER A 23 -5.19 0.93 -6.54
N PHE A 24 -4.70 1.07 -5.31
CA PHE A 24 -5.08 0.20 -4.21
C PHE A 24 -6.57 0.36 -3.89
N ARG A 25 -7.26 -0.77 -3.76
CA ARG A 25 -8.69 -0.86 -3.45
C ARG A 25 -8.90 -2.10 -2.58
N TYR A 26 -9.97 -2.13 -1.79
CA TYR A 26 -10.35 -3.28 -0.93
C TYR A 26 -9.19 -3.75 -0.01
N GLY A 27 -9.27 -3.42 1.28
CA GLY A 27 -8.20 -3.70 2.24
C GLY A 27 -7.24 -2.52 2.47
N TRP A 28 -7.08 -1.61 1.50
CA TRP A 28 -6.29 -0.38 1.72
C TRP A 28 -6.84 0.49 2.87
N HIS A 29 -8.16 0.62 2.98
CA HIS A 29 -8.76 1.37 4.08
C HIS A 29 -8.47 0.71 5.44
N GLN A 30 -8.53 -0.63 5.51
CA GLN A 30 -8.21 -1.37 6.72
C GLN A 30 -6.74 -1.17 7.12
N PHE A 31 -5.81 -1.24 6.16
CA PHE A 31 -4.40 -0.90 6.38
C PHE A 31 -4.25 0.50 7.00
N CYS A 32 -4.95 1.51 6.47
CA CYS A 32 -4.90 2.86 7.02
C CYS A 32 -5.43 2.93 8.45
N VAL A 33 -6.52 2.23 8.77
CA VAL A 33 -7.14 2.22 10.10
C VAL A 33 -6.23 1.55 11.11
N ASP A 34 -5.75 0.35 10.80
CA ASP A 34 -4.91 -0.46 11.70
C ASP A 34 -3.57 0.23 11.99
N ASN A 35 -3.01 0.93 11.00
CA ASN A 35 -1.75 1.66 11.14
C ASN A 35 -1.94 3.12 11.59
N HIS A 36 -3.16 3.55 11.89
CA HIS A 36 -3.50 4.93 12.23
C HIS A 36 -2.92 5.95 11.23
N LEU A 37 -2.96 5.62 9.94
CA LEU A 37 -2.39 6.45 8.88
C LEU A 37 -3.21 7.74 8.72
N ARG A 38 -2.53 8.88 8.76
CA ARG A 38 -3.15 10.21 8.66
C ARG A 38 -2.82 10.91 7.35
N VAL A 39 -3.69 11.82 6.92
CA VAL A 39 -3.41 12.69 5.77
C VAL A 39 -2.17 13.52 6.05
N GLY A 40 -1.24 13.54 5.09
CA GLY A 40 0.06 14.19 5.19
C GLY A 40 1.21 13.25 5.54
N GLU A 41 0.92 12.05 6.05
CA GLU A 41 1.95 11.02 6.25
C GLU A 41 2.38 10.42 4.90
N THR A 42 3.63 9.98 4.83
CA THR A 42 4.23 9.47 3.60
C THR A 42 4.45 7.97 3.71
N CYS A 43 3.85 7.18 2.83
CA CYS A 43 4.11 5.74 2.72
C CYS A 43 5.16 5.47 1.63
N PHE A 44 6.23 4.78 1.99
CA PHE A 44 7.26 4.29 1.09
C PHE A 44 7.04 2.80 0.84
N PHE A 45 6.90 2.42 -0.43
CA PHE A 45 6.66 1.04 -0.83
C PHE A 45 7.92 0.45 -1.45
N ARG A 46 8.35 -0.71 -0.94
CA ARG A 46 9.42 -1.52 -1.54
C ARG A 46 8.85 -2.85 -1.99
N ALA A 47 8.97 -3.16 -3.28
CA ALA A 47 8.64 -4.48 -3.78
C ALA A 47 9.68 -5.49 -3.27
N LEU A 48 9.21 -6.54 -2.60
CA LEU A 48 10.09 -7.60 -2.07
C LEU A 48 10.35 -8.72 -3.09
N GLY A 49 10.01 -8.49 -4.36
CA GLY A 49 10.14 -9.46 -5.44
C GLY A 49 8.82 -10.13 -5.79
N GLN A 50 8.83 -10.86 -6.91
CA GLN A 50 7.71 -11.65 -7.40
C GLN A 50 7.78 -13.02 -6.72
N GLY A 51 7.14 -13.17 -5.55
CA GLY A 51 6.83 -14.52 -5.06
C GLY A 51 5.96 -15.16 -6.14
N GLY A 52 6.45 -16.21 -6.81
CA GLY A 52 5.87 -16.72 -8.05
C GLY A 52 4.33 -16.70 -8.08
N GLY A 53 3.75 -16.05 -9.11
CA GLY A 53 2.31 -15.84 -9.29
C GLY A 53 1.90 -14.36 -9.38
N ASP A 54 0.58 -14.10 -9.39
CA ASP A 54 -0.04 -12.76 -9.50
C ASP A 54 -0.01 -11.95 -8.18
N ARG A 55 0.68 -12.46 -7.15
CA ARG A 55 0.67 -11.87 -5.80
C ARG A 55 1.94 -11.05 -5.56
N HIS A 56 1.78 -9.73 -5.59
CA HIS A 56 2.85 -8.81 -5.24
C HIS A 56 2.91 -8.56 -3.73
N VAL A 57 4.11 -8.63 -3.15
CA VAL A 57 4.35 -8.26 -1.74
C VAL A 57 5.10 -6.93 -1.70
N LEU A 58 4.49 -5.96 -1.03
CA LEU A 58 5.06 -4.63 -0.81
C LEU A 58 5.37 -4.46 0.67
N LYS A 59 6.64 -4.26 1.01
CA LYS A 59 7.01 -3.74 2.33
C LYS A 59 6.65 -2.26 2.35
N VAL A 60 6.00 -1.82 3.42
CA VAL A 60 5.64 -0.43 3.63
C VAL A 60 6.45 0.13 4.77
N GLU A 61 6.98 1.34 4.60
CA GLU A 61 7.53 2.15 5.67
C GLU A 61 6.77 3.48 5.69
N VAL A 62 6.25 3.87 6.84
CA VAL A 62 5.44 5.07 7.00
C VAL A 62 6.25 6.12 7.75
N ARG A 63 6.50 7.26 7.10
CA ARG A 63 7.00 8.45 7.76
C ARG A 63 5.82 9.26 8.30
N ARG A 64 5.79 9.38 9.63
CA ARG A 64 4.79 10.12 10.38
C ARG A 64 5.04 11.62 10.30
N LEU A 65 4.04 12.41 10.70
CA LEU A 65 4.12 13.88 10.67
C LEU A 65 5.16 14.45 11.65
N ASP A 66 5.45 13.73 12.74
CA ASP A 66 6.48 14.09 13.72
C ASP A 66 7.91 13.71 13.28
N GLY A 67 8.06 13.15 12.09
CA GLY A 67 9.33 12.69 11.53
C GLY A 67 9.74 11.27 11.94
N SER A 68 8.97 10.60 12.79
CA SER A 68 9.21 9.19 13.14
C SER A 68 8.84 8.24 11.99
N TYR A 69 9.37 7.01 12.07
CA TYR A 69 9.14 5.95 11.08
C TYR A 69 8.46 4.74 11.73
N ALA A 70 7.49 4.15 11.03
CA ALA A 70 6.87 2.88 11.36
C ALA A 70 7.06 1.89 10.20
N SER A 71 7.29 0.61 10.50
CA SER A 71 7.59 -0.45 9.53
C SER A 71 6.84 -1.74 9.81
#